data_AF-A0A3S0RTW8-F1
#
_entry.id   AF-A0A3S0RTW8-F1
#
_cell.length_a   1.000
_cell.length_b   1.000
_cell.length_c   1.000
_cell.angle_alpha   90.00
_cell.angle_beta   90.00
_cell.angle_gamma   90.00
#
_symmetry.space_group_name_H-M   'P 1'
#
loop_
_entity.id
_entity.type
_entity.pdbx_description
1 polymer ?
#
loop_
_entity_poly.entity_id
_entity_poly.type
_entity_poly.pdbx_seq_one_letter_code
_entity_poly.pdbx_strand_id
1 'polypeptide(L)'
;MIEISLGKLMLLALVALIVLGPEKLPHAARTAGALVRRLRSGWDSVRAEVERELEIEDLKRTAREAAAKAEAMQNQVNSTMRQTREQVETAAAETKKEVTQIDAPKESEHGSV
;
A
#
# COMPACT_ATOMS: atom_id res chain seq x y z
N MET A 1 0.93 17.43 3.94
CA MET A 1 -0.24 18.15 3.40
C MET A 1 0.26 19.50 2.89
N ILE A 2 -0.08 19.93 1.67
CA ILE A 2 0.36 21.24 1.16
C ILE A 2 -0.60 22.29 1.68
N GLU A 3 -0.16 23.13 2.63
CA GLU A 3 -0.97 24.24 3.12
C GLU A 3 -0.94 25.40 2.12
N ILE A 4 -1.93 25.44 1.24
CA ILE A 4 -2.16 26.55 0.32
C ILE A 4 -2.76 27.71 1.11
N SER A 5 -1.90 28.64 1.50
CA SER A 5 -2.30 29.92 2.10
C SER A 5 -2.19 31.02 1.06
N LEU A 6 -3.11 32.00 1.11
CA LEU A 6 -3.16 33.14 0.18
C LEU A 6 -1.79 33.86 0.10
N GLY A 7 -1.11 34.02 1.24
CA GLY A 7 0.22 34.64 1.29
C GLY A 7 1.30 33.86 0.54
N LYS A 8 1.25 32.52 0.61
CA LYS A 8 2.20 31.65 -0.13
C LYS A 8 1.95 31.72 -1.64
N LEU A 9 0.68 31.79 -2.07
CA LEU A 9 0.33 31.98 -3.48
C LEU A 9 0.82 33.32 -4.01
N MET A 10 0.65 34.41 -3.25
CA MET A 10 1.11 35.74 -3.64
C MET A 10 2.65 35.81 -3.75
N LEU A 11 3.37 35.21 -2.80
CA LEU A 11 4.83 35.09 -2.86
C LEU A 11 5.29 34.29 -4.08
N LEU A 12 4.64 33.15 -4.35
CA LEU A 12 4.94 32.32 -5.53
C LEU A 12 4.71 33.08 -6.82
N ALA A 13 3.60 33.82 -6.93
CA ALA A 13 3.29 34.65 -8.09
C ALA A 13 4.38 35.72 -8.30
N LEU A 14 4.81 36.38 -7.22
CA LEU A 14 5.88 37.38 -7.29
C LEU A 14 7.21 36.78 -7.77
N VAL A 15 7.63 35.64 -7.22
CA VAL A 15 8.85 34.94 -7.64
C VAL A 15 8.76 34.52 -9.11
N ALA A 16 7.62 33.97 -9.52
CA ALA A 16 7.40 33.59 -10.91
C ALA A 16 7.45 34.79 -11.86
N LEU A 17 6.93 35.97 -11.45
CA LEU A 17 7.05 37.21 -12.22
C LEU A 17 8.49 37.67 -12.36
N ILE A 18 9.31 37.55 -11.33
CA ILE A 18 10.73 37.95 -11.37
C ILE A 18 11.55 37.01 -12.25
N VAL A 19 11.38 35.70 -12.08
CA VAL A 19 12.18 34.69 -12.78
C VAL A 19 11.81 34.58 -14.25
N LEU A 20 10.51 34.51 -14.55
CA LEU A 20 10.02 34.28 -15.90
C LEU A 20 9.72 35.59 -16.64
N GLY A 21 9.37 36.64 -15.90
CA GLY A 21 8.91 37.93 -16.43
C GLY A 21 7.38 38.01 -16.52
N PRO A 22 6.79 39.20 -16.29
CA PRO A 22 5.33 39.42 -16.34
C PRO A 22 4.71 39.10 -17.69
N GLU A 23 5.46 39.24 -18.78
CA GLU A 23 4.96 38.98 -20.13
C GLU A 23 4.97 37.49 -20.50
N LYS A 24 5.88 36.71 -19.91
CA LYS A 24 6.07 35.29 -20.26
C LYS A 24 5.31 34.33 -19.34
N LEU A 25 5.03 34.73 -18.10
CA LEU A 25 4.18 33.99 -17.16
C LEU A 25 2.78 33.65 -17.73
N PRO A 26 2.02 34.60 -18.30
CA PRO A 26 0.71 34.30 -18.87
C PRO A 26 0.81 33.40 -20.10
N HIS A 27 1.90 33.52 -20.88
CA HIS A 27 2.15 32.64 -22.02
C HIS A 27 2.41 31.20 -21.56
N ALA A 28 3.28 31.00 -20.57
CA ALA A 28 3.57 29.68 -20.00
C ALA A 28 2.32 29.03 -19.37
N ALA A 29 1.51 29.80 -18.64
CA ALA A 29 0.26 29.32 -18.06
C ALA A 29 -0.74 28.89 -19.14
N ARG A 30 -0.84 29.63 -20.26
CA ARG A 30 -1.69 29.26 -21.40
C ARG A 30 -1.21 27.98 -22.08
N THR A 31 0.09 27.82 -22.27
CA THR A 31 0.66 26.61 -22.90
C THR A 31 0.48 25.38 -22.00
N ALA A 32 0.81 25.49 -20.72
CA ALA A 32 0.58 24.43 -19.74
C ALA A 32 -0.93 24.10 -19.63
N GLY A 33 -1.79 25.12 -19.58
CA GLY A 33 -3.23 24.96 -19.56
C GLY A 33 -3.78 24.26 -20.80
N ALA A 34 -3.25 24.56 -21.99
CA ALA A 34 -3.63 23.89 -23.23
C ALA A 34 -3.24 22.40 -23.23
N LEU A 35 -2.07 22.05 -22.68
CA LEU A 35 -1.64 20.65 -22.51
C LEU A 35 -2.51 19.90 -21.51
N VAL A 36 -2.78 20.50 -20.34
CA VAL A 36 -3.66 19.93 -19.32
C VAL A 36 -5.09 19.76 -19.86
N ARG A 37 -5.58 20.73 -20.64
CA ARG A 37 -6.91 20.65 -21.29
C ARG A 37 -6.98 19.48 -22.26
N ARG A 38 -5.94 19.24 -23.05
CA ARG A 38 -5.86 18.08 -23.97
C ARG A 38 -5.83 16.75 -23.23
N LEU A 39 -5.08 16.67 -22.12
CA LEU A 39 -5.06 15.49 -21.25
C LEU A 39 -6.42 15.23 -20.61
N ARG A 40 -7.07 16.29 -20.11
CA ARG A 40 -8.40 16.22 -19.53
C ARG A 40 -9.44 15.73 -20.55
N SER A 41 -9.43 16.27 -21.77
CA SER A 41 -10.33 15.79 -22.83
C SER A 41 -10.07 14.31 -23.18
N GLY A 42 -8.82 13.85 -23.13
CA GLY A 42 -8.50 12.43 -23.34
C GLY A 42 -9.11 11.53 -22.26
N TRP A 43 -9.09 11.96 -20.99
CA TRP A 43 -9.77 11.24 -19.92
C TRP A 43 -11.29 11.27 -20.04
N ASP A 44 -11.87 12.41 -20.44
CA ASP A 44 -13.31 12.53 -20.65
C ASP A 44 -13.77 11.62 -21.82
N SER A 45 -12.96 11.51 -22.89
CA SER A 45 -13.21 10.60 -24.02
C SER A 45 -13.09 9.14 -23.63
N VAL A 46 -12.03 8.75 -22.91
CA VAL A 46 -11.89 7.36 -22.41
C VAL A 46 -13.03 7.01 -21.47
N ARG A 47 -13.45 7.94 -20.61
CA ARG A 47 -14.63 7.75 -19.76
C ARG A 47 -15.89 7.55 -20.59
N ALA A 48 -16.11 8.39 -21.62
CA ALA A 48 -17.26 8.28 -22.50
C ALA A 48 -17.27 7.00 -23.37
N GLU A 49 -16.11 6.51 -23.79
CA GLU A 49 -15.97 5.23 -24.51
C GLU A 49 -16.23 4.04 -23.59
N VAL A 50 -15.68 4.09 -22.36
CA VAL A 50 -15.90 3.08 -21.32
C VAL A 50 -17.36 3.04 -20.90
N GLU A 51 -18.03 4.18 -20.76
CA GLU A 51 -19.45 4.27 -20.37
C GLU A 51 -20.41 3.85 -21.49
N ARG A 52 -19.94 3.77 -22.73
CA ARG A 52 -20.75 3.39 -23.91
C ARG A 52 -20.69 1.90 -24.23
N GLU A 53 -19.68 1.18 -23.71
CA GLU A 53 -19.52 -0.27 -23.88
C GLU A 53 -19.68 -1.06 -22.56
N LEU A 54 -19.49 -0.43 -21.39
CA LEU A 54 -19.69 -1.04 -20.08
C LEU A 54 -20.88 -0.38 -19.37
N GLU A 55 -21.99 -1.10 -19.28
CA GLU A 55 -22.98 -0.85 -18.23
C GLU A 55 -22.23 -0.81 -16.89
N ILE A 56 -22.38 0.31 -16.17
CA ILE A 56 -21.63 0.75 -14.98
C ILE A 56 -21.71 -0.25 -13.80
N GLU A 57 -22.46 -1.34 -13.94
CA GLU A 57 -22.68 -2.36 -12.93
C GLU A 57 -21.49 -3.35 -12.82
N ASP A 58 -20.81 -3.68 -13.93
CA ASP A 58 -19.75 -4.71 -13.93
C ASP A 58 -18.41 -4.23 -13.38
N LEU A 59 -17.95 -3.01 -13.72
CA LEU A 59 -16.68 -2.50 -13.18
C LEU A 59 -16.73 -2.29 -11.66
N LYS A 60 -17.91 -1.89 -11.15
CA LYS A 60 -18.18 -1.77 -9.71
C LYS A 60 -18.22 -3.14 -9.03
N ARG A 61 -18.60 -4.20 -9.76
CA ARG A 61 -18.63 -5.58 -9.28
C ARG A 61 -17.22 -6.17 -9.25
N THR A 62 -16.43 -5.99 -10.31
CA THR A 62 -15.03 -6.45 -10.35
C THR A 62 -14.16 -5.75 -9.30
N ALA A 63 -14.34 -4.44 -9.09
CA ALA A 63 -13.64 -3.70 -8.04
C ALA A 63 -14.02 -4.19 -6.64
N ARG A 64 -15.31 -4.48 -6.39
CA ARG A 64 -15.78 -5.07 -5.12
C ARG A 64 -15.28 -6.50 -4.92
N GLU A 65 -15.26 -7.32 -5.97
CA GLU A 65 -14.71 -8.68 -5.91
C GLU A 65 -13.20 -8.68 -5.68
N ALA A 66 -12.47 -7.75 -6.29
CA ALA A 66 -11.04 -7.59 -6.04
C ALA A 66 -10.76 -7.14 -4.60
N ALA A 67 -11.55 -6.20 -4.07
CA ALA A 67 -11.46 -5.78 -2.68
C ALA A 67 -11.79 -6.94 -1.71
N ALA A 68 -12.85 -7.70 -1.96
CA ALA A 68 -13.23 -8.86 -1.15
C ALA A 68 -12.17 -9.98 -1.21
N LYS A 69 -11.55 -10.23 -2.36
CA LYS A 69 -10.43 -11.18 -2.50
C LYS A 69 -9.18 -10.71 -1.74
N ALA A 70 -8.89 -9.42 -1.76
CA ALA A 70 -7.79 -8.85 -1.00
C ALA A 70 -8.01 -8.99 0.52
N GLU A 71 -9.21 -8.72 1.01
CA GLU A 71 -9.57 -8.92 2.43
C GLU A 71 -9.52 -10.40 2.83
N ALA A 72 -10.04 -11.30 1.98
CA ALA A 72 -9.98 -12.74 2.23
C ALA A 72 -8.53 -13.25 2.28
N MET A 73 -7.67 -12.79 1.36
CA MET A 73 -6.24 -13.09 1.40
C MET A 73 -5.57 -12.55 2.66
N GLN A 74 -5.90 -11.31 3.07
CA GLN A 74 -5.36 -10.72 4.29
C GLN A 74 -5.73 -11.56 5.52
N ASN A 75 -6.99 -11.99 5.62
CA ASN A 75 -7.48 -12.83 6.71
C ASN A 75 -6.84 -14.21 6.71
N GLN A 76 -6.65 -14.81 5.53
CA GLN A 76 -6.01 -16.12 5.41
C GLN A 76 -4.51 -16.08 5.69
N VAL A 77 -3.82 -15.00 5.32
CA VAL A 77 -2.41 -14.77 5.69
C VAL A 77 -2.30 -14.60 7.20
N ASN A 78 -3.21 -13.85 7.83
CA ASN A 78 -3.22 -13.65 9.28
C ASN A 78 -3.51 -14.94 10.06
N SER A 79 -4.46 -15.77 9.60
CA SER A 79 -4.77 -17.06 10.22
C SER A 79 -3.64 -18.08 10.03
N THR A 80 -3.04 -18.12 8.84
CA THR A 80 -1.88 -18.97 8.56
C THR A 80 -0.72 -18.59 9.46
N MET A 81 -0.40 -17.29 9.58
CA MET A 81 0.63 -16.79 10.51
C MET A 81 0.37 -17.19 11.97
N ARG A 82 -0.89 -17.14 12.42
CA ARG A 82 -1.26 -17.58 13.78
C ARG A 82 -1.06 -19.07 13.98
N GLN A 83 -1.55 -19.91 13.06
CA GLN A 83 -1.34 -21.36 13.13
C GLN A 83 0.14 -21.74 13.05
N THR A 84 0.92 -21.07 12.20
CA THR A 84 2.36 -21.29 12.12
C THR A 84 3.02 -20.93 13.45
N ARG A 85 2.62 -19.82 14.09
CA ARG A 85 3.17 -19.43 15.41
C ARG A 85 2.81 -20.45 16.50
N GLU A 86 1.56 -20.91 16.54
CA GLU A 86 1.11 -21.92 17.50
C GLU A 86 1.86 -23.25 17.31
N GLN A 87 2.03 -23.71 16.06
CA GLN A 87 2.78 -24.93 15.74
C GLN A 87 4.27 -24.81 16.08
N VAL A 88 4.88 -23.65 15.81
CA VAL A 88 6.27 -23.37 16.19
C VAL A 88 6.41 -23.35 17.72
N GLU A 89 5.44 -22.80 18.44
CA GLU A 89 5.45 -22.76 19.90
C GLU A 89 5.23 -24.15 20.53
N THR A 90 4.35 -24.98 19.96
CA THR A 90 4.18 -26.37 20.40
C THR A 90 5.40 -27.22 20.08
N ALA A 91 5.94 -27.14 18.86
CA ALA A 91 7.17 -27.83 18.48
C ALA A 91 8.37 -27.37 19.33
N ALA A 92 8.46 -26.07 19.65
CA ALA A 92 9.47 -25.54 20.56
C ALA A 92 9.26 -26.03 22.00
N ALA A 93 8.02 -26.16 22.46
CA ALA A 93 7.70 -26.70 23.77
C ALA A 93 7.99 -28.21 23.87
N GLU A 94 7.73 -28.98 22.82
CA GLU A 94 8.05 -30.40 22.72
C GLU A 94 9.57 -30.61 22.66
N THR A 95 10.27 -29.82 21.84
CA THR A 95 11.74 -29.84 21.77
C THR A 95 12.37 -29.44 23.11
N LYS A 96 11.81 -28.45 23.81
CA LYS A 96 12.30 -28.03 25.15
C LYS A 96 12.05 -29.10 26.21
N LYS A 97 10.96 -29.87 26.11
CA LYS A 97 10.68 -31.02 26.98
C LYS A 97 11.62 -32.19 26.70
N GLU A 98 11.96 -32.43 25.45
CA GLU A 98 12.87 -33.50 25.04
C GLU A 98 14.32 -33.16 25.42
N VAL A 99 14.76 -31.91 25.22
CA VAL A 99 16.11 -31.45 25.61
C VAL A 99 16.30 -31.43 27.14
N THR A 100 15.25 -31.20 27.93
CA THR A 100 15.34 -31.28 29.41
C THR A 100 15.52 -32.72 29.92
N GLN A 101 15.17 -33.73 29.11
CA GLN A 101 15.33 -35.15 29.46
C GLN A 101 16.72 -35.71 29.12
N ILE A 102 17.53 -34.99 28.33
CA ILE A 102 18.85 -35.45 27.86
C ILE A 102 19.98 -35.00 28.80
N ASP A 103 19.73 -34.06 29.73
CA ASP A 103 20.74 -33.48 30.64
C ASP A 103 20.64 -33.97 32.10
N ALA A 104 20.05 -35.14 32.35
CA ALA A 104 20.20 -35.82 33.65
C ALA A 104 21.52 -36.61 33.62
N PRO A 105 22.59 -36.18 34.34
CA PRO A 105 23.84 -36.93 34.36
C PRO A 105 23.56 -38.27 35.05
N LYS A 106 23.71 -39.36 34.30
CA LYS A 106 23.83 -40.69 34.89
C LYS A 106 25.15 -40.76 35.63
N GLU A 107 25.14 -40.46 36.92
CA GLU A 107 26.20 -40.92 37.81
C GLU A 107 25.76 -42.24 38.44
N SER A 108 26.41 -43.27 37.91
CA SER A 108 26.46 -44.67 38.29
C SER A 108 26.31 -44.95 39.79
N GLU A 109 25.26 -45.70 40.13
CA GLU A 109 25.38 -46.73 41.15
C GLU A 109 26.42 -47.76 40.67
N HIS A 110 27.62 -47.71 41.25
CA HIS A 110 28.49 -48.88 41.33
C HIS A 110 28.27 -49.52 42.70
N GLY A 111 27.76 -50.75 42.69
CA GLY A 111 27.49 -51.54 43.88
C GLY A 111 28.75 -52.04 44.60
N SER A 112 28.50 -52.53 45.82
CA SER A 112 29.23 -53.54 46.61
C SER A 112 30.74 -53.68 46.38
N VAL A 113 31.55 -53.43 47.43
CA VAL A 113 32.05 -54.44 48.40
C VAL A 113 32.34 -53.75 49.73
#